data_AF-A0A2E3QRS9-F1
#
_entry.id   AF-A0A2E3QRS9-F1
#
_cell.length_a   1.000
_cell.length_b   1.000
_cell.length_c   1.000
_cell.angle_alpha   90.00
_cell.angle_beta   90.00
_cell.angle_gamma   90.00
#
_symmetry.space_group_name_H-M   'P 1'
#
loop_
_entity.id
_entity.type
_entity.pdbx_description
1 polymer ?
#
loop_
_entity_poly.entity_id
_entity_poly.type
_entity_poly.pdbx_seq_one_letter_code
_entity_poly.pdbx_strand_id
1 'polypeptide(L)'
;MRVLFLLLLAVVGCGPDLTPLGPAPAPSVRYAESLREAGLDSTRLGRAWAEAEATALDTPVALDLPSGPALTAEAGAVAAAGWELDLRQGEVLAVEVAPALADSARAFVDLFAADSTRERLGGWEVSRDTLRIERRAERDEAVVLLVRAELLAEGTVSVAVRTDPSLAFPVAGVDQGAIRSRWGADRDGGARRHEGIDIFADRGTPVVAGLAGRVSRVQETPIGGRVVWLQTDLGSLYYAHLDRQLVEAGARVAVGDTLGEVGNTGNAATTPPHLHFGIYGRGGAVDPEPFVVGRRPAPRTARPLDLGAEAGGLRTRR
;
A
#
# COMPACT_ATOMS: atom_id res chain seq x y z
N MET A 1 -32.20 -25.23 -68.74
CA MET A 1 -30.86 -25.07 -68.12
C MET A 1 -30.88 -23.75 -67.37
N ARG A 2 -30.61 -23.81 -66.06
CA ARG A 2 -30.71 -22.75 -65.04
C ARG A 2 -29.78 -21.56 -65.35
N VAL A 3 -30.18 -20.33 -65.02
CA VAL A 3 -29.43 -19.46 -64.08
C VAL A 3 -30.44 -18.54 -63.37
N LEU A 4 -30.53 -18.71 -62.06
CA LEU A 4 -31.26 -17.89 -61.09
C LEU A 4 -30.31 -16.76 -60.66
N PHE A 5 -30.65 -15.50 -60.91
CA PHE A 5 -29.87 -14.35 -60.43
C PHE A 5 -30.34 -13.99 -59.02
N LEU A 6 -29.54 -14.37 -58.02
CA LEU A 6 -29.74 -13.99 -56.62
C LEU A 6 -29.30 -12.52 -56.45
N LEU A 7 -30.28 -11.66 -56.15
CA LEU A 7 -30.05 -10.30 -55.66
C LEU A 7 -29.47 -10.41 -54.23
N LEU A 8 -28.18 -10.08 -54.05
CA LEU A 8 -27.59 -9.94 -52.72
C LEU A 8 -27.79 -8.50 -52.24
N LEU A 9 -28.72 -8.33 -51.30
CA LEU A 9 -28.93 -7.06 -50.58
C LEU A 9 -27.68 -6.80 -49.72
N ALA A 10 -26.98 -5.69 -49.96
CA ALA A 10 -25.96 -5.19 -49.04
C ALA A 10 -26.66 -4.57 -47.82
N VAL A 11 -26.69 -5.30 -46.70
CA VAL A 11 -27.07 -4.74 -45.40
C VAL A 11 -25.81 -4.15 -44.77
N VAL A 12 -25.69 -2.83 -44.80
CA VAL A 12 -24.77 -2.08 -43.95
C VAL A 12 -25.30 -2.20 -42.52
N GLY A 13 -24.75 -3.13 -41.74
CA GLY A 13 -25.06 -3.26 -40.33
C GLY A 13 -24.08 -2.44 -39.50
N CYS A 14 -24.53 -1.31 -38.94
CA CYS A 14 -23.97 -0.80 -37.70
C CYS A 14 -24.22 -1.86 -36.62
N GLY A 15 -23.18 -2.62 -36.28
CA GLY A 15 -23.24 -3.53 -35.13
C GLY A 15 -23.26 -2.73 -33.82
N PRO A 16 -23.96 -3.20 -32.78
CA PRO A 16 -23.89 -2.59 -31.47
C PRO A 16 -22.46 -2.73 -30.94
N ASP A 17 -21.93 -1.65 -30.34
CA ASP A 17 -20.67 -1.69 -29.60
C ASP A 17 -20.76 -2.80 -28.54
N LEU A 18 -20.06 -3.89 -28.79
CA LEU A 18 -19.96 -4.99 -27.84
C LEU A 18 -19.18 -4.47 -26.64
N THR A 19 -19.85 -4.22 -25.52
CA THR A 19 -19.20 -3.88 -24.26
C THR A 19 -18.27 -5.05 -23.88
N PRO A 20 -16.96 -4.84 -23.71
CA PRO A 20 -16.06 -5.90 -23.30
C PRO A 20 -16.52 -6.48 -21.96
N LEU A 21 -16.66 -7.81 -21.90
CA LEU A 21 -16.83 -8.55 -20.65
C LEU A 21 -15.46 -8.60 -19.94
N GLY A 22 -15.05 -7.50 -19.35
CA GLY A 22 -13.78 -7.35 -18.64
C GLY A 22 -13.77 -6.08 -17.79
N PRO A 23 -12.83 -5.96 -16.83
CA PRO A 23 -12.65 -4.70 -16.12
C PRO A 23 -12.35 -3.58 -17.13
N ALA A 24 -12.89 -2.39 -16.87
CA ALA A 24 -12.61 -1.24 -17.71
C ALA A 24 -11.09 -0.99 -17.79
N PRO A 25 -10.54 -0.68 -18.98
CA PRO A 25 -9.12 -0.41 -19.12
C PRO A 25 -8.69 0.74 -18.20
N ALA A 26 -7.45 0.72 -17.71
CA ALA A 26 -6.92 1.76 -16.83
C ALA A 26 -7.05 3.16 -17.47
N PRO A 27 -7.23 4.24 -16.68
CA PRO A 27 -7.40 5.59 -17.22
C PRO A 27 -6.29 6.03 -18.18
N SER A 28 -5.04 5.67 -17.90
CA SER A 28 -3.90 5.91 -18.78
C SER A 28 -4.00 5.19 -20.12
N VAL A 29 -4.52 3.96 -20.14
CA VAL A 29 -4.75 3.19 -21.37
C VAL A 29 -5.85 3.83 -22.21
N ARG A 30 -6.96 4.23 -21.57
CA ARG A 30 -8.03 4.95 -22.25
C ARG A 30 -7.54 6.28 -22.84
N TYR A 31 -6.65 6.96 -22.13
CA TYR A 31 -6.04 8.18 -22.64
C TYR A 31 -5.16 7.91 -23.87
N ALA A 32 -4.31 6.88 -23.84
CA ALA A 32 -3.53 6.45 -25.00
C ALA A 32 -4.42 6.12 -26.22
N GLU A 33 -5.56 5.46 -25.99
CA GLU A 33 -6.58 5.20 -27.02
C GLU A 33 -7.15 6.50 -27.58
N SER A 34 -7.53 7.45 -26.73
CA SER A 34 -8.03 8.75 -27.19
C SER A 34 -7.01 9.54 -28.03
N LEU A 35 -5.72 9.41 -27.72
CA LEU A 35 -4.65 10.01 -28.54
C LEU A 35 -4.56 9.36 -29.92
N ARG A 36 -4.74 8.04 -30.01
CA ARG A 36 -4.78 7.30 -31.29
C ARG A 36 -6.00 7.69 -32.12
N GLU A 37 -7.17 7.76 -31.49
CA GLU A 37 -8.41 8.19 -32.15
C GLU A 37 -8.32 9.62 -32.68
N ALA A 38 -7.62 10.50 -31.97
CA ALA A 38 -7.34 11.86 -32.41
C ALA A 38 -6.20 11.97 -33.45
N GLY A 39 -5.56 10.85 -33.83
CA GLY A 39 -4.40 10.81 -34.74
C GLY A 39 -3.12 11.42 -34.14
N LEU A 40 -3.10 11.68 -32.83
CA LEU A 40 -1.99 12.31 -32.13
C LEU A 40 -0.87 11.33 -31.78
N ASP A 41 -1.14 10.03 -31.75
CA ASP A 41 -0.16 8.96 -31.57
C ASP A 41 0.94 8.96 -32.64
N SER A 42 0.63 9.46 -33.84
CA SER A 42 1.59 9.63 -34.93
C SER A 42 2.47 10.88 -34.80
N THR A 43 2.21 11.74 -33.81
CA THR A 43 3.04 12.92 -33.53
C THR A 43 4.26 12.55 -32.68
N ARG A 44 5.26 13.44 -32.59
CA ARG A 44 6.43 13.23 -31.72
C ARG A 44 6.01 13.09 -30.26
N LEU A 45 5.13 13.97 -29.78
CA LEU A 45 4.69 13.98 -28.39
C LEU A 45 3.78 12.78 -28.07
N GLY A 46 2.89 12.39 -28.98
CA GLY A 46 2.04 11.21 -28.79
C GLY A 46 2.83 9.91 -28.69
N ARG A 47 3.82 9.70 -29.59
CA ARG A 47 4.74 8.55 -29.46
C ARG A 47 5.53 8.58 -28.17
N ALA A 48 6.12 9.73 -27.84
CA ALA A 48 6.90 9.88 -26.61
C ALA A 48 6.05 9.60 -25.36
N TRP A 49 4.76 9.99 -25.36
CA TRP A 49 3.85 9.71 -24.25
C TRP A 49 3.54 8.21 -24.12
N ALA A 50 3.35 7.52 -25.25
CA ALA A 50 3.15 6.07 -25.27
C ALA A 50 4.43 5.31 -24.83
N GLU A 51 5.60 5.74 -25.28
CA GLU A 51 6.90 5.14 -24.95
C GLU A 51 7.36 5.43 -23.50
N ALA A 52 6.84 6.50 -22.89
CA ALA A 52 7.22 6.90 -21.55
C ALA A 52 6.82 5.89 -20.46
N GLU A 53 5.76 5.09 -20.67
CA GLU A 53 5.43 3.98 -19.76
C GLU A 53 6.56 2.95 -19.74
N ALA A 54 6.95 2.44 -20.91
CA ALA A 54 8.01 1.45 -21.02
C ALA A 54 9.33 1.99 -20.44
N THR A 55 9.69 3.24 -20.76
CA THR A 55 10.91 3.88 -20.24
C THR A 55 10.92 3.95 -18.71
N ALA A 56 9.79 4.37 -18.11
CA ALA A 56 9.67 4.51 -16.67
C ALA A 56 9.59 3.17 -15.93
N LEU A 57 9.12 2.11 -16.61
CA LEU A 57 9.12 0.73 -16.09
C LEU A 57 10.49 0.05 -16.23
N ASP A 58 11.26 0.36 -17.28
CA ASP A 58 12.58 -0.23 -17.52
C ASP A 58 13.65 0.35 -16.61
N THR A 59 13.53 1.63 -16.24
CA THR A 59 14.51 2.35 -15.41
C THR A 59 13.87 3.14 -14.26
N PRO A 60 13.11 2.48 -13.37
CA PRO A 60 12.48 3.17 -12.25
C PRO A 60 13.52 3.66 -11.25
N VAL A 61 13.20 4.76 -10.55
CA VAL A 61 14.04 5.30 -9.49
C VAL A 61 13.68 4.62 -8.17
N ALA A 62 14.66 4.02 -7.50
CA ALA A 62 14.45 3.43 -6.18
C ALA A 62 14.01 4.49 -5.16
N LEU A 63 12.98 4.17 -4.36
CA LEU A 63 12.33 5.10 -3.46
C LEU A 63 12.36 4.59 -2.01
N ASP A 64 13.17 5.24 -1.17
CA ASP A 64 13.15 5.00 0.27
C ASP A 64 11.84 5.53 0.88
N LEU A 65 11.23 4.77 1.79
CA LEU A 65 9.96 5.13 2.41
C LEU A 65 10.17 5.60 3.86
N PRO A 66 9.44 6.64 4.30
CA PRO A 66 8.47 7.44 3.54
C PRO A 66 9.14 8.48 2.62
N SER A 67 8.47 8.86 1.53
CA SER A 67 9.00 9.81 0.55
C SER A 67 7.93 10.74 -0.02
N GLY A 68 8.39 11.81 -0.67
CA GLY A 68 7.54 12.81 -1.31
C GLY A 68 8.07 13.25 -2.67
N PRO A 69 8.17 12.36 -3.68
CA PRO A 69 8.67 12.76 -4.99
C PRO A 69 7.66 13.67 -5.71
N ALA A 70 8.14 14.37 -6.75
CA ALA A 70 7.30 15.21 -7.58
C ALA A 70 7.64 15.00 -9.06
N LEU A 71 6.63 15.18 -9.90
CA LEU A 71 6.76 15.20 -11.35
C LEU A 71 6.47 16.62 -11.84
N THR A 72 7.42 17.24 -12.53
CA THR A 72 7.21 18.53 -13.20
C THR A 72 6.83 18.29 -14.66
N ALA A 73 5.77 18.98 -15.10
CA ALA A 73 5.30 18.96 -16.48
C ALA A 73 5.52 20.33 -17.13
N GLU A 74 6.05 20.31 -18.35
CA GLU A 74 6.36 21.50 -19.16
C GLU A 74 5.72 21.37 -20.54
N ALA A 75 5.17 22.48 -21.04
CA ALA A 75 4.57 22.50 -22.36
C ALA A 75 5.61 22.15 -23.42
N GLY A 76 5.37 21.04 -24.13
CA GLY A 76 6.25 20.52 -25.17
C GLY A 76 7.18 19.38 -24.73
N ALA A 77 7.08 18.93 -23.48
CA ALA A 77 7.75 17.72 -23.00
C ALA A 77 6.72 16.71 -22.47
N VAL A 78 7.08 15.42 -22.49
CA VAL A 78 6.30 14.38 -21.83
C VAL A 78 6.79 14.25 -20.40
N ALA A 79 5.88 14.45 -19.45
CA ALA A 79 6.16 14.28 -18.04
C ALA A 79 5.77 12.87 -17.59
N ALA A 80 6.76 12.05 -17.26
CA ALA A 80 6.59 10.71 -16.74
C ALA A 80 7.69 10.38 -15.73
N ALA A 81 7.34 9.70 -14.64
CA ALA A 81 8.31 9.18 -13.68
C ALA A 81 7.82 7.84 -13.10
N GLY A 82 8.73 6.89 -12.98
CA GLY A 82 8.51 5.60 -12.32
C GLY A 82 9.36 5.51 -11.07
N TRP A 83 8.75 5.11 -9.96
CA TRP A 83 9.45 4.88 -8.69
C TRP A 83 9.26 3.45 -8.25
N GLU A 84 10.35 2.75 -7.98
CA GLU A 84 10.33 1.39 -7.46
C GLU A 84 10.45 1.42 -5.93
N LEU A 85 9.63 0.60 -5.26
CA LEU A 85 9.61 0.49 -3.81
C LEU A 85 9.36 -0.95 -3.37
N ASP A 86 10.01 -1.33 -2.29
CA ASP A 86 9.83 -2.63 -1.62
C ASP A 86 8.73 -2.53 -0.55
N LEU A 87 7.77 -3.45 -0.65
CA LEU A 87 6.70 -3.66 0.32
C LEU A 87 6.90 -5.00 1.01
N ARG A 88 6.83 -5.00 2.34
CA ARG A 88 6.76 -6.23 3.12
C ARG A 88 5.33 -6.70 3.25
N GLN A 89 5.13 -8.00 3.33
CA GLN A 89 3.83 -8.61 3.60
C GLN A 89 3.18 -7.94 4.83
N GLY A 90 1.93 -7.51 4.69
CA GLY A 90 1.17 -6.88 5.75
C GLY A 90 1.27 -5.35 5.81
N GLU A 91 2.21 -4.73 5.11
CA GLU A 91 2.22 -3.27 4.97
C GLU A 91 1.07 -2.81 4.05
N VAL A 92 0.48 -1.67 4.38
CA VAL A 92 -0.46 -0.95 3.51
C VAL A 92 0.30 0.17 2.81
N LEU A 93 0.54 0.03 1.51
CA LEU A 93 0.99 1.12 0.67
C LEU A 93 -0.08 2.21 0.66
N ALA A 94 0.27 3.41 1.11
CA ALA A 94 -0.58 4.60 1.05
C ALA A 94 0.09 5.65 0.16
N VAL A 95 -0.60 6.04 -0.92
CA VAL A 95 -0.15 7.06 -1.87
C VAL A 95 -1.15 8.20 -1.90
N GLU A 96 -0.66 9.43 -1.72
CA GLU A 96 -1.44 10.64 -1.99
C GLU A 96 -0.85 11.35 -3.22
N VAL A 97 -1.70 11.70 -4.19
CA VAL A 97 -1.29 12.42 -5.40
C VAL A 97 -2.08 13.71 -5.52
N ALA A 98 -1.36 14.83 -5.52
CA ALA A 98 -1.91 16.17 -5.58
C ALA A 98 -1.39 16.88 -6.85
N PRO A 99 -2.19 16.90 -7.94
CA PRO A 99 -1.85 17.67 -9.14
C PRO A 99 -2.07 19.18 -8.92
N ALA A 100 -1.09 19.96 -9.34
CA ALA A 100 -1.16 21.40 -9.53
C ALA A 100 -0.87 21.69 -11.00
N LEU A 101 -1.73 21.16 -11.89
CA LEU A 101 -1.61 21.28 -13.33
C LEU A 101 -2.55 22.37 -13.88
N ALA A 102 -2.09 23.10 -14.89
CA ALA A 102 -2.86 24.14 -15.58
C ALA A 102 -4.11 23.55 -16.27
N ASP A 103 -5.13 24.39 -16.44
CA ASP A 103 -6.37 24.08 -17.18
C ASP A 103 -7.12 22.81 -16.74
N SER A 104 -6.86 22.32 -15.53
CA SER A 104 -7.39 21.03 -15.03
C SER A 104 -6.89 19.82 -15.82
N ALA A 105 -5.71 19.94 -16.45
CA ALA A 105 -5.05 18.79 -17.06
C ALA A 105 -4.91 17.64 -16.05
N ARG A 106 -4.98 16.41 -16.55
CA ARG A 106 -4.97 15.21 -15.70
C ARG A 106 -3.55 14.72 -15.45
N ALA A 107 -3.40 14.01 -14.35
CA ALA A 107 -2.32 13.07 -14.11
C ALA A 107 -2.90 11.65 -14.03
N PHE A 108 -2.16 10.70 -14.57
CA PHE A 108 -2.46 9.28 -14.53
C PHE A 108 -1.47 8.60 -13.59
N VAL A 109 -2.00 7.76 -12.73
CA VAL A 109 -1.22 7.03 -11.73
C VAL A 109 -1.46 5.56 -11.97
N ASP A 110 -0.40 4.80 -12.18
CA ASP A 110 -0.45 3.37 -12.44
C ASP A 110 0.48 2.66 -11.46
N LEU A 111 0.05 1.50 -10.95
CA LEU A 111 0.87 0.65 -10.08
C LEU A 111 1.14 -0.67 -10.79
N PHE A 112 2.40 -1.09 -10.82
CA PHE A 112 2.83 -2.33 -11.47
C PHE A 112 3.63 -3.21 -10.53
N ALA A 113 3.61 -4.52 -10.77
CA ALA A 113 4.62 -5.41 -10.23
C ALA A 113 6.01 -5.05 -10.78
N ALA A 114 7.03 -5.01 -9.92
CA ALA A 114 8.42 -4.77 -10.32
C ALA A 114 9.15 -6.07 -10.71
N ASP A 115 8.42 -7.03 -11.29
CA ASP A 115 8.99 -8.26 -11.82
C ASP A 115 8.92 -8.30 -13.35
N SER A 116 9.37 -9.39 -13.96
CA SER A 116 9.38 -9.54 -15.42
C SER A 116 7.99 -9.54 -16.06
N THR A 117 6.92 -9.75 -15.29
CA THR A 117 5.56 -9.73 -15.82
C THR A 117 5.07 -8.31 -16.05
N ARG A 118 5.56 -7.34 -15.26
CA ARG A 118 5.07 -5.96 -15.22
C ARG A 118 3.54 -5.91 -15.16
N GLU A 119 2.93 -6.82 -14.40
CA GLU A 119 1.48 -6.86 -14.23
C GLU A 119 0.99 -5.53 -13.63
N ARG A 120 -0.04 -4.94 -14.24
CA ARG A 120 -0.68 -3.73 -13.71
C ARG A 120 -1.60 -4.09 -12.54
N LEU A 121 -1.24 -3.62 -11.36
CA LEU A 121 -1.95 -3.86 -10.10
C LEU A 121 -3.08 -2.85 -9.87
N GLY A 122 -3.04 -1.69 -10.54
CA GLY A 122 -4.09 -0.68 -10.50
C GLY A 122 -3.78 0.54 -11.38
N GLY A 123 -4.81 1.34 -11.66
CA GLY A 123 -4.70 2.54 -12.49
C GLY A 123 -5.78 3.56 -12.15
N TRP A 124 -5.38 4.82 -12.00
CA TRP A 124 -6.20 5.94 -11.54
C TRP A 124 -5.89 7.19 -12.36
N GLU A 125 -6.81 8.16 -12.30
CA GLU A 125 -6.59 9.51 -12.83
C GLU A 125 -6.98 10.54 -11.77
N VAL A 126 -6.36 11.72 -11.85
CA VAL A 126 -6.59 12.84 -10.94
C VAL A 126 -6.37 14.15 -11.68
N SER A 127 -7.12 15.20 -11.36
CA SER A 127 -7.01 16.51 -12.03
C SER A 127 -6.97 17.71 -11.07
N ARG A 128 -8.03 17.94 -10.30
CA ARG A 128 -8.13 19.05 -9.33
C ARG A 128 -8.05 18.60 -7.87
N ASP A 129 -8.57 17.41 -7.59
CA ASP A 129 -8.63 16.87 -6.23
C ASP A 129 -7.35 16.11 -5.86
N THR A 130 -7.24 15.71 -4.59
CA THR A 130 -6.19 14.79 -4.15
C THR A 130 -6.68 13.35 -4.30
N LEU A 131 -5.94 12.55 -5.06
CA LEU A 131 -6.15 11.11 -5.17
C LEU A 131 -5.48 10.41 -3.98
N ARG A 132 -6.18 9.45 -3.38
CA ARG A 132 -5.65 8.57 -2.32
C ARG A 132 -5.77 7.13 -2.76
N ILE A 133 -4.66 6.40 -2.67
CA ILE A 133 -4.58 4.98 -3.02
C ILE A 133 -4.08 4.24 -1.78
N GLU A 134 -4.79 3.18 -1.39
CA GLU A 134 -4.38 2.27 -0.33
C GLU A 134 -4.38 0.84 -0.86
N ARG A 135 -3.28 0.10 -0.66
CA ARG A 135 -3.16 -1.31 -1.03
C ARG A 135 -2.31 -2.06 -0.03
N ARG A 136 -2.87 -3.11 0.57
CA ARG A 136 -2.10 -4.04 1.40
C ARG A 136 -1.26 -4.97 0.53
N ALA A 137 0.01 -5.14 0.91
CA ALA A 137 0.87 -6.15 0.33
C ALA A 137 0.54 -7.53 0.91
N GLU A 138 0.14 -8.46 0.06
CA GLU A 138 -0.25 -9.83 0.47
C GLU A 138 0.96 -10.77 0.64
N ARG A 139 2.12 -10.33 0.15
CA ARG A 139 3.43 -10.98 0.23
C ARG A 139 4.51 -9.91 0.16
N ASP A 140 5.76 -10.28 0.46
CA ASP A 140 6.90 -9.43 0.12
C ASP A 140 6.94 -9.26 -1.41
N GLU A 141 6.93 -8.00 -1.85
CA GLU A 141 6.87 -7.65 -3.26
C GLU A 141 7.52 -6.30 -3.53
N ALA A 142 8.13 -6.17 -4.71
CA ALA A 142 8.56 -4.89 -5.24
C ALA A 142 7.50 -4.39 -6.24
N VAL A 143 7.20 -3.08 -6.20
CA VAL A 143 6.21 -2.45 -7.09
C VAL A 143 6.79 -1.18 -7.72
N VAL A 144 6.30 -0.83 -8.91
CA VAL A 144 6.61 0.45 -9.56
C VAL A 144 5.36 1.33 -9.57
N LEU A 145 5.46 2.50 -8.94
CA LEU A 145 4.49 3.58 -9.03
C LEU A 145 4.87 4.47 -10.22
N LEU A 146 4.06 4.42 -11.28
CA LEU A 146 4.22 5.25 -12.46
C LEU A 146 3.25 6.43 -12.40
N VAL A 147 3.77 7.65 -12.54
CA VAL A 147 2.96 8.86 -12.71
C VAL A 147 3.28 9.51 -14.04
N ARG A 148 2.24 9.86 -14.79
CA ARG A 148 2.33 10.58 -16.07
C ARG A 148 1.37 11.74 -16.09
N ALA A 149 1.76 12.87 -16.67
CA ALA A 149 0.83 13.95 -16.95
C ALA A 149 0.17 13.79 -18.33
N GLU A 150 -0.99 14.39 -18.50
CA GLU A 150 -1.64 14.58 -19.80
C GLU A 150 -0.71 15.32 -20.77
N LEU A 151 -0.82 15.06 -22.09
CA LEU A 151 -0.02 15.79 -23.07
C LEU A 151 -0.26 17.30 -22.97
N LEU A 152 0.83 18.06 -23.09
CA LEU A 152 0.85 19.52 -22.98
C LEU A 152 0.42 20.05 -21.60
N ALA A 153 0.30 19.19 -20.59
CA ALA A 153 0.11 19.65 -19.22
C ALA A 153 1.31 20.48 -18.75
N GLU A 154 1.03 21.51 -17.98
CA GLU A 154 2.02 22.36 -17.34
C GLU A 154 1.77 22.38 -15.84
N GLY A 155 2.85 22.34 -15.04
CA GLY A 155 2.77 22.45 -13.59
C GLY A 155 3.47 21.29 -12.88
N THR A 156 2.97 20.92 -11.70
CA THR A 156 3.63 19.89 -10.87
C THR A 156 2.62 18.91 -10.31
N VAL A 157 2.97 17.63 -10.30
CA VAL A 157 2.24 16.58 -9.60
C VAL A 157 3.05 16.18 -8.38
N SER A 158 2.56 16.52 -7.18
CA SER A 158 3.19 16.10 -5.93
C SER A 158 2.69 14.72 -5.52
N VAL A 159 3.60 13.83 -5.13
CA VAL A 159 3.29 12.47 -4.71
C VAL A 159 3.83 12.27 -3.30
N ALA A 160 3.02 11.76 -2.38
CA ALA A 160 3.47 11.32 -1.07
C ALA A 160 3.27 9.81 -0.95
N VAL A 161 4.34 9.08 -0.62
CA VAL A 161 4.34 7.61 -0.52
C VAL A 161 4.81 7.19 0.86
N ARG A 162 4.05 6.31 1.50
CA ARG A 162 4.32 5.78 2.85
C ARG A 162 3.73 4.39 3.02
N THR A 163 4.10 3.70 4.09
CA THR A 163 3.38 2.49 4.52
C THR A 163 2.71 2.69 5.87
N ASP A 164 1.51 2.14 5.99
CA ASP A 164 0.77 2.00 7.24
C ASP A 164 0.71 0.54 7.70
N PRO A 165 0.52 0.30 9.00
CA PRO A 165 0.22 -1.04 9.48
C PRO A 165 -1.19 -1.45 9.03
N SER A 166 -1.36 -2.73 8.67
CA SER A 166 -2.68 -3.30 8.35
C SER A 166 -3.47 -3.75 9.59
N LEU A 167 -2.81 -3.82 10.75
CA LEU A 167 -3.39 -4.21 12.03
C LEU A 167 -3.27 -3.08 13.06
N ALA A 168 -4.26 -3.02 13.96
CA ALA A 168 -4.11 -2.26 15.18
C ALA A 168 -3.04 -2.91 16.08
N PHE A 169 -2.31 -2.09 16.83
CA PHE A 169 -1.32 -2.57 17.78
C PHE A 169 -2.00 -3.42 18.87
N PRO A 170 -1.55 -4.66 19.14
CA PRO A 170 -2.34 -5.65 19.88
C PRO A 170 -2.27 -5.51 21.42
N VAL A 171 -1.61 -4.47 21.95
CA VAL A 171 -1.53 -4.18 23.39
C VAL A 171 -1.90 -2.72 23.61
N ALA A 172 -2.88 -2.46 24.49
CA ALA A 172 -3.36 -1.12 24.75
C ALA A 172 -2.32 -0.28 25.51
N GLY A 173 -2.20 1.00 25.13
CA GLY A 173 -1.38 1.97 25.87
C GLY A 173 0.13 1.91 25.62
N VAL A 174 0.59 1.05 24.70
CA VAL A 174 2.00 0.96 24.26
C VAL A 174 2.10 1.01 22.73
N ASP A 175 3.32 1.18 22.21
CA ASP A 175 3.60 1.28 20.79
C ASP A 175 4.74 0.33 20.35
N GLN A 176 5.20 0.49 19.10
CA GLN A 176 6.29 -0.29 18.52
C GLN A 176 7.58 -0.34 19.36
N GLY A 177 7.84 0.65 20.24
CA GLY A 177 8.97 0.65 21.16
C GLY A 177 8.89 -0.42 22.25
N ALA A 178 7.71 -1.01 22.47
CA ALA A 178 7.50 -2.13 23.36
C ALA A 178 7.91 -3.49 22.75
N ILE A 179 8.17 -3.55 21.43
CA ILE A 179 8.68 -4.75 20.77
C ILE A 179 10.16 -4.92 21.12
N ARG A 180 10.48 -5.93 21.94
CA ARG A 180 11.88 -6.18 22.39
C ARG A 180 12.44 -7.53 21.94
N SER A 181 11.58 -8.45 21.50
CA SER A 181 11.97 -9.73 20.91
C SER A 181 11.29 -9.83 19.55
N ARG A 182 12.09 -9.84 18.48
CA ARG A 182 11.60 -9.79 17.09
C ARG A 182 11.51 -11.16 16.46
N TRP A 183 10.86 -11.19 15.31
CA TRP A 183 10.81 -12.35 14.42
C TRP A 183 12.22 -12.92 14.16
N GLY A 184 12.31 -14.25 14.12
CA GLY A 184 13.54 -14.96 13.78
C GLY A 184 14.60 -15.04 14.90
N ALA A 185 14.39 -14.36 16.03
CA ALA A 185 15.28 -14.41 17.20
C ALA A 185 15.45 -15.84 17.72
N ASP A 186 16.63 -16.13 18.27
CA ASP A 186 16.94 -17.47 18.78
C ASP A 186 16.07 -17.82 19.99
N ARG A 187 15.51 -19.03 19.97
CA ARG A 187 14.73 -19.64 21.05
C ARG A 187 15.36 -20.97 21.45
N ASP A 188 15.21 -21.33 22.72
CA ASP A 188 15.66 -22.61 23.27
C ASP A 188 17.14 -22.90 22.95
N GLY A 189 18.01 -21.89 23.10
CA GLY A 189 19.44 -22.02 22.80
C GLY A 189 19.78 -22.15 21.30
N GLY A 190 18.90 -21.70 20.41
CA GLY A 190 19.08 -21.74 18.95
C GLY A 190 18.39 -22.93 18.26
N ALA A 191 17.68 -23.78 19.02
CA ALA A 191 16.96 -24.92 18.48
C ALA A 191 15.66 -24.53 17.74
N ARG A 192 15.08 -23.37 18.08
CA ARG A 192 13.94 -22.78 17.38
C ARG A 192 14.21 -21.32 17.04
N ARG A 193 13.52 -20.84 16.01
CA ARG A 193 13.39 -19.41 15.72
C ARG A 193 12.07 -18.89 16.26
N HIS A 194 12.07 -17.64 16.68
CA HIS A 194 10.88 -16.96 17.17
C HIS A 194 9.90 -16.70 16.02
N GLU A 195 8.76 -17.39 16.04
CA GLU A 195 7.67 -17.28 15.05
C GLU A 195 6.64 -16.22 15.47
N GLY A 196 7.11 -15.05 15.88
CA GLY A 196 6.26 -13.95 16.33
C GLY A 196 7.08 -12.75 16.80
N ILE A 197 6.42 -11.85 17.52
CA ILE A 197 7.05 -10.73 18.25
C ILE A 197 6.59 -10.75 19.71
N ASP A 198 7.47 -10.32 20.63
CA ASP A 198 7.09 -10.12 22.03
C ASP A 198 7.00 -8.63 22.35
N ILE A 199 5.82 -8.24 22.82
CA ILE A 199 5.44 -6.86 23.15
C ILE A 199 5.34 -6.76 24.67
N PHE A 200 6.26 -6.03 25.28
CA PHE A 200 6.39 -5.93 26.73
C PHE A 200 5.48 -4.84 27.30
N ALA A 201 4.71 -5.18 28.34
CA ALA A 201 3.87 -4.24 29.08
C ALA A 201 3.61 -4.80 30.48
N ASP A 202 3.07 -3.98 31.38
CA ASP A 202 2.74 -4.43 32.74
C ASP A 202 1.71 -5.57 32.71
N ARG A 203 1.82 -6.51 33.66
CA ARG A 203 0.81 -7.58 33.83
C ARG A 203 -0.57 -6.94 34.04
N GLY A 204 -1.60 -7.49 33.40
CA GLY A 204 -2.95 -6.94 33.45
C GLY A 204 -3.24 -5.92 32.35
N THR A 205 -2.24 -5.48 31.58
CA THR A 205 -2.47 -4.56 30.46
C THR A 205 -3.39 -5.22 29.43
N PRO A 206 -4.44 -4.52 28.92
CA PRO A 206 -5.35 -5.11 27.95
C PRO A 206 -4.64 -5.54 26.66
N VAL A 207 -4.84 -6.81 26.30
CA VAL A 207 -4.50 -7.37 24.98
C VAL A 207 -5.73 -7.28 24.11
N VAL A 208 -5.62 -6.62 22.96
CA VAL A 208 -6.75 -6.27 22.10
C VAL A 208 -6.68 -6.93 20.72
N ALA A 209 -7.83 -7.12 20.09
CA ALA A 209 -7.92 -7.64 18.74
C ALA A 209 -7.29 -6.66 17.74
N GLY A 210 -6.25 -7.11 17.03
CA GLY A 210 -5.55 -6.31 15.99
C GLY A 210 -6.35 -6.20 14.70
N LEU A 211 -7.25 -7.17 14.46
CA LEU A 211 -8.20 -7.20 13.35
C LEU A 211 -9.55 -7.73 13.83
N ALA A 212 -10.63 -7.36 13.15
CA ALA A 212 -11.93 -7.97 13.38
C ALA A 212 -11.90 -9.45 12.98
N GLY A 213 -12.62 -10.30 13.71
CA GLY A 213 -12.60 -11.73 13.43
C GLY A 213 -13.50 -12.56 14.33
N ARG A 214 -13.28 -13.87 14.32
CA ARG A 214 -13.93 -14.82 15.21
C ARG A 214 -12.89 -15.58 16.02
N VAL A 215 -13.04 -15.56 17.35
CA VAL A 215 -12.22 -16.35 18.25
C VAL A 215 -12.40 -17.83 17.91
N SER A 216 -11.34 -18.49 17.46
CA SER A 216 -11.39 -19.89 17.04
C SER A 216 -11.06 -20.84 18.18
N ARG A 217 -10.14 -20.46 19.08
CA ARG A 217 -9.73 -21.25 20.24
C ARG A 217 -9.35 -20.34 21.41
N VAL A 218 -9.66 -20.81 22.61
CA VAL A 218 -9.21 -20.25 23.89
C VAL A 218 -8.72 -21.44 24.71
N GLN A 219 -7.42 -21.51 25.00
CA GLN A 219 -6.78 -22.72 25.53
C GLN A 219 -5.66 -22.38 26.51
N GLU A 220 -5.24 -23.38 27.29
CA GLU A 220 -4.00 -23.33 28.06
C GLU A 220 -3.06 -24.41 27.51
N THR A 221 -1.82 -24.03 27.15
CA THR A 221 -0.82 -24.92 26.54
C THR A 221 0.50 -24.84 27.31
N PRO A 222 1.35 -25.88 27.30
CA PRO A 222 2.62 -25.84 28.02
C PRO A 222 3.56 -24.72 27.56
N ILE A 223 3.61 -24.46 26.26
CA ILE A 223 4.50 -23.44 25.68
C ILE A 223 3.84 -22.06 25.76
N GLY A 224 2.69 -21.88 25.11
CA GLY A 224 2.02 -20.57 25.02
C GLY A 224 1.32 -20.12 26.30
N GLY A 225 1.20 -20.97 27.32
CA GLY A 225 0.41 -20.67 28.51
C GLY A 225 -1.04 -20.49 28.13
N ARG A 226 -1.69 -19.45 28.67
CA ARG A 226 -3.04 -19.04 28.27
C ARG A 226 -2.98 -18.34 26.92
N VAL A 227 -3.73 -18.86 25.95
CA VAL A 227 -3.69 -18.41 24.56
C VAL A 227 -5.07 -18.12 23.97
N VAL A 228 -5.16 -17.12 23.10
CA VAL A 228 -6.33 -16.86 22.27
C VAL A 228 -5.91 -16.95 20.80
N TRP A 229 -6.67 -17.71 20.01
CA TRP A 229 -6.56 -17.75 18.56
C TRP A 229 -7.74 -17.00 17.95
N LEU A 230 -7.45 -16.04 17.08
CA LEU A 230 -8.44 -15.22 16.38
C LEU A 230 -8.35 -15.48 14.88
N GLN A 231 -9.40 -16.05 14.30
CA GLN A 231 -9.48 -16.26 12.85
C GLN A 231 -9.96 -14.99 12.15
N THR A 232 -9.21 -14.55 11.16
CA THR A 232 -9.42 -13.34 10.36
C THR A 232 -9.35 -13.68 8.86
N ASP A 233 -9.49 -12.67 8.00
CA ASP A 233 -9.26 -12.76 6.56
C ASP A 233 -7.76 -12.88 6.20
N LEU A 234 -6.86 -12.35 7.04
CA LEU A 234 -5.40 -12.50 6.92
C LEU A 234 -4.89 -13.89 7.32
N GLY A 235 -5.67 -14.62 8.11
CA GLY A 235 -5.24 -15.87 8.73
C GLY A 235 -5.58 -15.92 10.22
N SER A 236 -4.85 -16.76 10.95
CA SER A 236 -5.00 -16.92 12.39
C SER A 236 -4.02 -16.00 13.14
N LEU A 237 -4.54 -15.08 13.93
CA LEU A 237 -3.75 -14.29 14.87
C LEU A 237 -3.66 -15.04 16.20
N TYR A 238 -2.46 -15.09 16.77
CA TYR A 238 -2.14 -15.84 17.98
C TYR A 238 -1.69 -14.88 19.08
N TYR A 239 -2.36 -14.97 20.23
CA TYR A 239 -2.10 -14.17 21.42
C TYR A 239 -1.74 -15.11 22.57
N ALA A 240 -0.52 -15.03 23.10
CA ALA A 240 -0.01 -15.98 24.08
C ALA A 240 0.60 -15.30 25.32
N HIS A 241 0.93 -16.15 26.30
CA HIS A 241 1.44 -15.81 27.62
C HIS A 241 0.48 -14.97 28.47
N LEU A 242 -0.82 -15.00 28.15
CA LEU A 242 -1.83 -14.16 28.80
C LEU A 242 -1.93 -14.46 30.31
N ASP A 243 -2.24 -13.44 31.10
CA ASP A 243 -2.61 -13.62 32.51
C ASP A 243 -4.05 -14.10 32.64
N ARG A 244 -4.94 -13.50 31.84
CA ARG A 244 -6.37 -13.84 31.73
C ARG A 244 -6.82 -13.88 30.27
N GLN A 245 -7.77 -14.74 29.99
CA GLN A 245 -8.53 -14.79 28.74
C GLN A 245 -9.93 -14.26 29.04
N LEU A 246 -10.34 -13.21 28.33
CA LEU A 246 -11.58 -12.48 28.60
C LEU A 246 -12.64 -12.72 27.50
N VAL A 247 -12.37 -13.67 26.61
CA VAL A 247 -13.26 -14.07 25.52
C VAL A 247 -13.42 -15.59 25.49
N GLU A 248 -14.47 -16.04 24.80
CA GLU A 248 -14.78 -17.45 24.60
C GLU A 248 -14.64 -17.85 23.13
N ALA A 249 -14.37 -19.14 22.88
CA ALA A 249 -14.36 -19.67 21.54
C ALA A 249 -15.72 -19.47 20.85
N GLY A 250 -15.70 -19.03 19.60
CA GLY A 250 -16.88 -18.67 18.83
C GLY A 250 -17.28 -17.19 18.95
N ALA A 251 -16.73 -16.40 19.88
CA ALA A 251 -17.03 -14.97 19.96
C ALA A 251 -16.61 -14.23 18.68
N ARG A 252 -17.42 -13.27 18.23
CA ARG A 252 -17.03 -12.29 17.21
C ARG A 252 -16.49 -11.06 17.93
N VAL A 253 -15.39 -10.52 17.44
CA VAL A 253 -14.72 -9.36 18.01
C VAL A 253 -14.45 -8.33 16.92
N ALA A 254 -14.55 -7.06 17.28
CA ALA A 254 -14.12 -5.92 16.48
C ALA A 254 -12.66 -5.56 16.79
N VAL A 255 -12.05 -4.75 15.94
CA VAL A 255 -10.73 -4.17 16.21
C VAL A 255 -10.76 -3.39 17.53
N GLY A 256 -9.81 -3.66 18.42
CA GLY A 256 -9.71 -2.99 19.72
C GLY A 256 -10.48 -3.67 20.86
N ASP A 257 -11.33 -4.66 20.59
CA ASP A 257 -11.98 -5.44 21.65
C ASP A 257 -10.93 -6.18 22.49
N THR A 258 -11.10 -6.18 23.82
CA THR A 258 -10.16 -6.85 24.73
C THR A 258 -10.35 -8.37 24.68
N LEU A 259 -9.28 -9.08 24.34
CA LEU A 259 -9.22 -10.54 24.27
C LEU A 259 -8.73 -11.16 25.59
N GLY A 260 -7.91 -10.41 26.33
CA GLY A 260 -7.23 -10.89 27.51
C GLY A 260 -6.34 -9.83 28.12
N GLU A 261 -5.48 -10.26 29.03
CA GLU A 261 -4.55 -9.40 29.74
C GLU A 261 -3.12 -9.91 29.57
N VAL A 262 -2.16 -8.99 29.44
CA VAL A 262 -0.73 -9.30 29.38
C VAL A 262 -0.32 -10.07 30.63
N GLY A 263 0.45 -11.13 30.45
CA GLY A 263 0.97 -11.96 31.52
C GLY A 263 2.35 -12.51 31.20
N ASN A 264 2.66 -13.67 31.75
CA ASN A 264 3.87 -14.43 31.42
C ASN A 264 3.63 -15.95 31.62
N THR A 265 2.42 -16.44 31.32
CA THR A 265 2.09 -17.86 31.53
C THR A 265 2.79 -18.77 30.52
N GLY A 266 2.83 -20.08 30.78
CA GLY A 266 3.53 -21.04 29.91
C GLY A 266 5.05 -21.00 30.11
N ASN A 267 5.81 -21.14 29.04
CA ASN A 267 7.28 -21.13 29.13
C ASN A 267 7.87 -19.73 29.42
N ALA A 268 7.05 -18.67 29.39
CA ALA A 268 7.44 -17.31 29.73
C ALA A 268 7.50 -17.04 31.25
N ALA A 269 7.18 -18.00 32.12
CA ALA A 269 6.96 -17.80 33.56
C ALA A 269 8.13 -17.12 34.31
N THR A 270 9.36 -17.28 33.81
CA THR A 270 10.59 -16.70 34.40
C THR A 270 11.05 -15.40 33.74
N THR A 271 10.26 -14.86 32.82
CA THR A 271 10.57 -13.64 32.05
C THR A 271 9.64 -12.48 32.46
N PRO A 272 10.01 -11.21 32.17
CA PRO A 272 9.10 -10.08 32.37
C PRO A 272 7.80 -10.24 31.58
N PRO A 273 6.66 -9.72 32.08
CA PRO A 273 5.38 -9.82 31.38
C PRO A 273 5.41 -9.24 29.96
N HIS A 274 4.81 -9.98 29.03
CA HIS A 274 4.72 -9.62 27.62
C HIS A 274 3.60 -10.37 26.93
N LEU A 275 3.11 -9.82 25.82
CA LEU A 275 2.33 -10.55 24.84
C LEU A 275 3.27 -11.16 23.82
N HIS A 276 3.21 -12.48 23.62
CA HIS A 276 3.70 -13.08 22.38
C HIS A 276 2.58 -12.99 21.32
N PHE A 277 2.87 -12.32 20.22
CA PHE A 277 1.94 -12.11 19.11
C PHE A 277 2.48 -12.78 17.84
N GLY A 278 1.66 -13.62 17.21
CA GLY A 278 2.02 -14.34 15.99
C GLY A 278 0.92 -14.27 14.93
N ILE A 279 1.30 -14.41 13.67
CA ILE A 279 0.40 -14.45 12.52
C ILE A 279 0.66 -15.72 11.75
N TYR A 280 -0.39 -16.51 11.53
CA TYR A 280 -0.32 -17.80 10.87
C TYR A 280 -1.27 -17.83 9.66
N GLY A 281 -0.68 -17.76 8.47
CA GLY A 281 -1.37 -17.83 7.19
C GLY A 281 -1.33 -19.24 6.59
N ARG A 282 -1.75 -19.36 5.32
CA ARG A 282 -1.73 -20.63 4.57
C ARG A 282 -0.32 -21.21 4.39
N GLY A 283 0.69 -20.34 4.29
CA GLY A 283 2.09 -20.71 4.12
C GLY A 283 2.85 -20.97 5.42
N GLY A 284 2.19 -20.87 6.58
CA GLY A 284 2.82 -20.97 7.90
C GLY A 284 2.86 -19.62 8.63
N ALA A 285 3.78 -19.52 9.60
CA ALA A 285 4.00 -18.30 10.36
C ALA A 285 4.64 -17.21 9.47
N VAL A 286 4.24 -15.96 9.66
CA VAL A 286 4.81 -14.79 8.97
C VAL A 286 5.25 -13.75 10.00
N ASP A 287 6.21 -12.89 9.64
CA ASP A 287 6.68 -11.81 10.50
C ASP A 287 5.52 -10.84 10.82
N PRO A 288 5.11 -10.70 12.10
CA PRO A 288 4.03 -9.78 12.48
C PRO A 288 4.42 -8.30 12.45
N GLU A 289 5.72 -7.98 12.51
CA GLU A 289 6.17 -6.59 12.70
C GLU A 289 5.65 -5.63 11.59
N PRO A 290 5.73 -5.95 10.28
CA PRO A 290 5.19 -5.08 9.24
C PRO A 290 3.67 -4.88 9.30
N PHE A 291 2.94 -5.78 9.96
CA PHE A 291 1.48 -5.66 10.10
C PHE A 291 1.08 -4.64 11.18
N VAL A 292 1.93 -4.41 12.18
CA VAL A 292 1.62 -3.56 13.35
C VAL A 292 2.51 -2.31 13.43
N VAL A 293 3.54 -2.21 12.59
CA VAL A 293 4.47 -1.08 12.51
C VAL A 293 4.42 -0.44 11.12
N GLY A 294 4.07 0.86 11.04
CA GLY A 294 4.08 1.62 9.78
C GLY A 294 5.28 2.56 9.64
N ARG A 295 5.79 2.71 8.41
CA ARG A 295 6.80 3.72 8.05
C ARG A 295 6.11 5.03 7.70
N ARG A 296 5.75 5.80 8.74
CA ARG A 296 5.10 7.10 8.55
C ARG A 296 6.11 8.21 8.32
N PRO A 297 5.79 9.21 7.48
CA PRO A 297 6.54 10.47 7.43
C PRO A 297 6.70 11.01 8.84
N ALA A 298 7.88 11.55 9.15
CA ALA A 298 8.04 12.36 10.35
C ALA A 298 6.92 13.42 10.37
N PRO A 299 6.35 13.76 11.55
CA PRO A 299 5.38 14.82 11.65
C PRO A 299 5.93 16.05 10.92
N ARG A 300 5.16 16.61 9.97
CA ARG A 300 5.52 17.89 9.36
C ARG A 300 5.57 18.91 10.49
N THR A 301 6.76 19.21 11.01
CA THR A 301 6.94 20.48 11.69
C THR A 301 6.70 21.52 10.61
N ALA A 302 5.52 22.15 10.66
CA ALA A 302 5.21 23.27 9.81
C ALA A 302 6.19 24.39 10.17
N ARG A 303 7.32 24.44 9.46
CA ARG A 303 8.17 25.62 9.45
C ARG A 303 7.97 26.27 8.10
N PRO A 304 7.34 27.45 8.05
CA PRO A 304 7.34 28.24 6.82
C PRO A 304 8.79 28.47 6.41
N LEU A 305 9.14 28.13 5.18
CA LEU A 305 10.32 28.69 4.54
C LEU A 305 10.04 30.19 4.39
N ASP A 306 10.70 30.96 5.26
CA ASP A 306 10.78 32.41 5.16
C ASP A 306 11.55 32.73 3.86
N LEU A 307 10.81 33.03 2.79
CA LEU A 307 11.37 33.63 1.59
C LEU A 307 11.59 35.11 1.88
N GLY A 308 12.72 35.41 2.50
CA GLY A 308 13.23 36.77 2.67
C GLY A 308 13.47 37.41 1.30
N ALA A 309 12.45 38.10 0.80
CA ALA A 309 12.57 39.09 -0.24
C ALA A 309 13.20 40.36 0.36
N GLU A 310 14.53 40.46 0.35
CA GLU A 310 15.20 41.75 0.52
C GLU A 310 15.22 42.45 -0.85
N ALA A 311 14.20 43.27 -1.08
CA ALA A 311 14.24 44.35 -2.04
C ALA A 311 15.31 45.35 -1.59
N GLY A 312 16.52 45.21 -2.13
CA GLY A 312 17.63 46.15 -1.95
C GLY A 312 17.32 47.50 -2.60
N GLY A 313 16.56 48.32 -1.89
CA GLY A 313 16.33 49.73 -2.20
C GLY A 313 17.59 50.56 -2.04
N LEU A 314 17.84 51.35 -3.08
CA LEU A 314 18.78 52.46 -3.21
C LEU A 314 19.02 53.23 -1.89
N ARG A 315 20.28 53.33 -1.45
CA ARG A 315 20.73 54.42 -0.57
C ARG A 315 21.93 55.13 -1.18
N THR A 316 21.66 56.33 -1.66
CA THR A 316 22.60 57.42 -1.90
C THR A 316 23.32 57.85 -0.63
N ARG A 317 24.58 58.31 -0.77
CA ARG A 317 25.42 59.22 0.06
C ARG A 317 26.84 58.64 0.08
N ARG A 318 27.94 59.34 -0.23
CA ARG A 318 28.27 60.76 -0.45
C ARG A 318 29.45 60.81 -1.41
#